data_AF-A0A5C8VRP1-F1
#
_entry.id   AF-A0A5C8VRP1-F1
#
_cell.length_a   1.000
_cell.length_b   1.000
_cell.length_c   1.000
_cell.angle_alpha   90.00
_cell.angle_beta   90.00
_cell.angle_gamma   90.00
#
_symmetry.space_group_name_H-M   'P 1'
#
loop_
_entity.id
_entity.type
_entity.pdbx_description
1 polymer ?
#
loop_
_entity_poly.entity_id
_entity_poly.type
_entity_poly.pdbx_seq_one_letter_code
_entity_poly.pdbx_strand_id
1 'polypeptide(L)'
;MPDVASVTAPPFCDLAWRSAGEGIFTAERTPLYDAAVSCARTGMEAAGFDVDAPDARIDITGCTDIDRLAKRMATWTGAALKELAFARQRDAAAAPLVGETIAPVQDGLRSMIEDAEWALGTRLDLAERFAHAPFLSRRQFVWACDILSAARSAVESVDARLATEAGTAALERAYVADVRRDLHAACRELSALDTDRCREANGMGWGAVASAPGHRLAGMKSLTILQAAHAWGLVHPHRRQLSEGLRQRLFGAAEA
;
A
#
# COMPACT_ATOMS: atom_id res chain seq x y z
N MET A 1 -19.78 68.95 -18.22
CA MET A 1 -19.32 67.76 -17.46
C MET A 1 -19.19 66.63 -18.47
N PRO A 2 -17.97 66.13 -18.71
CA PRO A 2 -17.79 65.00 -19.61
C PRO A 2 -18.54 63.79 -19.05
N ASP A 3 -19.26 63.13 -19.94
CA ASP A 3 -20.02 61.91 -19.71
C ASP A 3 -19.09 60.87 -19.07
N VAL A 4 -19.41 60.45 -17.84
CA VAL A 4 -18.67 59.35 -17.18
C VAL A 4 -19.11 58.09 -17.90
N ALA A 5 -18.48 57.82 -19.04
CA ALA A 5 -18.64 56.59 -19.78
C ALA A 5 -18.58 55.44 -18.77
N SER A 6 -19.63 54.62 -18.73
CA SER A 6 -19.78 53.55 -17.74
C SER A 6 -18.62 52.56 -17.90
N VAL A 7 -17.56 52.76 -17.11
CA VAL A 7 -16.40 51.88 -17.11
C VAL A 7 -16.90 50.51 -16.68
N THR A 8 -16.79 49.54 -17.58
CA THR A 8 -17.19 48.16 -17.33
C THR A 8 -15.93 47.36 -17.02
N ALA A 9 -16.00 46.51 -15.99
CA ALA A 9 -14.87 45.65 -15.67
C ALA A 9 -14.54 44.74 -16.87
N PRO A 10 -13.25 44.61 -17.24
CA PRO A 10 -12.85 43.64 -18.25
C PRO A 10 -13.20 42.20 -17.79
N PRO A 11 -13.58 41.32 -18.72
CA PRO A 11 -13.85 39.92 -18.39
C PRO A 11 -12.59 39.25 -17.86
N PHE A 12 -12.70 38.57 -16.71
CA PHE A 12 -11.58 37.86 -16.10
C PHE A 12 -12.09 36.62 -15.37
N CYS A 13 -11.54 35.45 -15.74
CA CYS A 13 -12.02 34.16 -15.25
C CYS A 13 -13.55 34.03 -15.43
N ASP A 14 -14.22 33.45 -14.45
CA ASP A 14 -15.68 33.29 -14.32
C ASP A 14 -16.26 34.26 -13.27
N LEU A 15 -15.57 35.37 -13.00
CA LEU A 15 -15.98 36.35 -11.99
C LEU A 15 -17.21 37.17 -12.45
N ALA A 16 -18.18 37.30 -11.54
CA ALA A 16 -19.33 38.18 -11.69
C ALA A 16 -19.07 39.54 -11.01
N TRP A 17 -18.38 40.44 -11.72
CA TRP A 17 -17.99 41.75 -11.21
C TRP A 17 -19.17 42.62 -10.79
N ARG A 18 -19.03 43.29 -9.64
CA ARG A 18 -19.91 44.35 -9.15
C ARG A 18 -19.08 45.62 -8.98
N SER A 19 -19.59 46.74 -9.48
CA SER A 19 -18.96 48.04 -9.29
C SER A 19 -19.09 48.48 -7.83
N ALA A 20 -17.98 48.94 -7.24
CA ALA A 20 -17.92 49.51 -5.90
C ALA A 20 -17.67 51.03 -5.90
N GLY A 21 -17.73 51.67 -7.08
CA GLY A 21 -17.45 53.10 -7.28
C GLY A 21 -16.06 53.39 -7.84
N GLU A 22 -15.90 54.56 -8.48
CA GLU A 22 -14.62 55.15 -8.94
C GLU A 22 -13.68 54.26 -9.80
N GLY A 23 -14.16 53.15 -10.37
CA GLY A 23 -13.29 52.22 -11.12
C GLY A 23 -12.77 51.05 -10.28
N ILE A 24 -13.35 50.84 -9.11
CA ILE A 24 -13.11 49.67 -8.25
C ILE A 24 -14.21 48.63 -8.50
N PHE A 25 -13.80 47.39 -8.70
CA PHE A 25 -14.70 46.25 -8.90
C PHE A 25 -14.41 45.15 -7.91
N THR A 26 -15.47 44.47 -7.48
CA THR A 26 -15.42 43.35 -6.53
C THR A 26 -16.23 42.17 -7.04
N ALA A 27 -15.79 40.94 -6.74
CA ALA A 27 -16.50 39.71 -7.06
C ALA A 27 -16.18 38.62 -6.03
N GLU A 28 -17.08 37.66 -5.86
CA GLU A 28 -16.78 36.46 -5.06
C GLU A 28 -15.66 35.66 -5.74
N ARG A 29 -14.71 35.15 -4.93
CA ARG A 29 -13.60 34.36 -5.44
C ARG A 29 -14.12 33.01 -5.98
N THR A 30 -13.57 32.60 -7.11
CA THR A 30 -13.84 31.29 -7.70
C THR A 30 -12.56 30.44 -7.71
N PRO A 31 -12.66 29.10 -7.81
CA PRO A 31 -11.48 28.26 -7.96
C PRO A 31 -10.61 28.63 -9.17
N LEU A 32 -11.21 29.18 -10.23
CA LEU A 32 -10.47 29.64 -11.41
C LEU A 32 -9.70 30.93 -11.12
N TYR A 33 -10.28 31.85 -10.34
CA TYR A 33 -9.55 33.03 -9.86
C TYR A 33 -8.40 32.66 -8.92
N ASP A 34 -8.61 31.73 -7.98
CA ASP A 34 -7.56 31.27 -7.07
C ASP A 34 -6.38 30.63 -7.84
N ALA A 35 -6.69 29.84 -8.87
CA ALA A 35 -5.68 29.31 -9.79
C ALA A 35 -4.95 30.44 -10.54
N ALA A 36 -5.66 31.48 -10.98
CA ALA A 36 -5.04 32.64 -11.64
C ALA A 36 -4.09 33.39 -10.69
N VAL A 37 -4.50 33.61 -9.43
CA VAL A 37 -3.65 34.20 -8.39
C VAL A 37 -2.42 33.35 -8.16
N SER A 38 -2.55 32.03 -8.04
CA SER A 38 -1.41 31.12 -7.86
C SER A 38 -0.40 31.20 -9.02
N CYS A 39 -0.87 31.32 -10.27
CA CYS A 39 0.00 31.34 -11.43
C CYS A 39 0.58 32.72 -11.76
N ALA A 40 -0.11 33.80 -11.40
CA ALA A 40 0.17 35.14 -11.92
C ALA A 40 0.16 36.24 -10.84
N ARG A 41 0.32 35.88 -9.57
CA ARG A 41 0.23 36.78 -8.40
C ARG A 41 0.84 38.16 -8.61
N THR A 42 2.15 38.23 -8.83
CA THR A 42 2.88 39.50 -9.02
C THR A 42 2.36 40.30 -10.21
N GLY A 43 1.95 39.61 -11.28
CA GLY A 43 1.37 40.24 -12.46
C GLY A 43 0.01 40.87 -12.17
N MET A 44 -0.80 40.20 -11.35
CA MET A 44 -2.12 40.66 -10.93
C MET A 44 -2.03 41.83 -9.93
N GLU A 45 -1.14 41.74 -8.92
CA GLU A 45 -0.86 42.84 -7.99
C GLU A 45 -0.43 44.11 -8.76
N ALA A 46 0.48 43.98 -9.71
CA ALA A 46 0.91 45.09 -10.57
C ALA A 46 -0.18 45.62 -11.52
N ALA A 47 -1.28 44.90 -11.68
CA ALA A 47 -2.44 45.32 -12.46
C ALA A 47 -3.58 45.89 -11.59
N GLY A 48 -3.34 46.06 -10.29
CA GLY A 48 -4.29 46.66 -9.35
C GLY A 48 -5.21 45.66 -8.64
N PHE A 49 -4.93 44.36 -8.72
CA PHE A 49 -5.65 43.38 -7.92
C PHE A 49 -5.17 43.37 -6.46
N ASP A 50 -6.13 43.29 -5.54
CA ASP A 50 -5.86 42.93 -4.15
C ASP A 50 -6.06 41.41 -4.01
N VAL A 51 -4.95 40.67 -4.12
CA VAL A 51 -4.97 39.19 -4.19
C VAL A 51 -5.12 38.51 -2.82
N ASP A 52 -4.87 39.26 -1.73
CA ASP A 52 -5.01 38.78 -0.35
C ASP A 52 -6.38 39.12 0.25
N ALA A 53 -7.17 39.94 -0.43
CA ALA A 53 -8.55 40.20 -0.05
C ALA A 53 -9.40 38.91 -0.05
N PRO A 54 -10.39 38.81 0.85
CA PRO A 54 -11.31 37.67 0.90
C PRO A 54 -12.18 37.57 -0.37
N ASP A 55 -12.41 38.69 -1.04
CA ASP A 55 -13.11 38.80 -2.31
C ASP A 55 -12.12 39.21 -3.42
N ALA A 56 -12.40 38.83 -4.67
CA ALA A 56 -11.62 39.32 -5.80
C ALA A 56 -11.88 40.82 -5.95
N ARG A 57 -10.84 41.64 -5.79
CA ARG A 57 -10.92 43.10 -5.95
C ARG A 57 -9.90 43.59 -6.96
N ILE A 58 -10.31 44.52 -7.82
CA ILE A 58 -9.42 45.24 -8.73
C ILE A 58 -9.73 46.74 -8.71
N ASP A 59 -8.68 47.55 -8.65
CA ASP A 59 -8.74 48.99 -8.86
C ASP A 59 -8.13 49.34 -10.22
N ILE A 60 -8.95 49.87 -11.14
CA ILE A 60 -8.51 50.28 -12.48
C ILE A 60 -8.50 51.80 -12.66
N THR A 61 -8.63 52.59 -11.60
CA THR A 61 -8.70 54.07 -11.65
C THR A 61 -7.47 54.68 -12.34
N GLY A 62 -6.30 54.06 -12.18
CA GLY A 62 -5.04 54.47 -12.81
C GLY A 62 -4.69 53.73 -14.11
N CYS A 63 -5.58 52.89 -14.64
CA CYS A 63 -5.29 52.07 -15.81
C CYS A 63 -5.41 52.89 -17.10
N THR A 64 -4.28 53.22 -17.72
CA THR A 64 -4.24 54.01 -18.96
C THR A 64 -4.54 53.19 -20.22
N ASP A 65 -4.52 51.86 -20.14
CA ASP A 65 -4.68 50.95 -21.28
C ASP A 65 -5.47 49.70 -20.86
N ILE A 66 -6.80 49.83 -20.90
CA ILE A 66 -7.76 48.77 -20.53
C ILE A 66 -7.63 47.57 -21.48
N ASP A 67 -7.32 47.78 -22.76
CA ASP A 67 -7.17 46.69 -23.74
C ASP A 67 -5.96 45.82 -23.42
N ARG A 68 -4.84 46.44 -22.99
CA ARG A 68 -3.67 45.70 -22.53
C ARG A 68 -3.96 44.93 -21.25
N LEU A 69 -4.71 45.53 -20.31
CA LEU A 69 -5.14 44.83 -19.09
C LEU A 69 -6.03 43.62 -19.44
N ALA A 70 -7.00 43.78 -20.32
CA ALA A 70 -7.88 42.71 -20.78
C ALA A 70 -7.10 41.57 -21.45
N LYS A 71 -6.09 41.88 -22.28
CA LYS A 71 -5.19 40.87 -22.90
C LYS A 71 -4.37 40.10 -21.85
N ARG A 72 -3.88 40.78 -20.81
CA ARG A 72 -3.16 40.14 -19.70
C ARG A 72 -4.08 39.21 -18.92
N MET A 73 -5.29 39.69 -18.59
CA MET A 73 -6.33 38.91 -17.92
C MET A 73 -6.74 37.66 -18.72
N ALA A 74 -6.90 37.76 -20.04
CA ALA A 74 -7.16 36.61 -20.89
C ALA A 74 -6.02 35.58 -20.85
N THR A 75 -4.77 36.05 -20.83
CA THR A 75 -3.57 35.20 -20.71
C THR A 75 -3.55 34.46 -19.37
N TRP A 76 -3.80 35.18 -18.27
CA TRP A 76 -3.87 34.58 -16.93
C TRP A 76 -5.04 33.61 -16.79
N THR A 77 -6.20 33.92 -17.36
CA THR A 77 -7.34 33.01 -17.39
C THR A 77 -6.98 31.71 -18.12
N GLY A 78 -6.29 31.81 -19.26
CA GLY A 78 -5.80 30.64 -19.98
C GLY A 78 -4.78 29.80 -19.19
N ALA A 79 -3.89 30.44 -18.43
CA ALA A 79 -2.96 29.75 -17.53
C ALA A 79 -3.69 29.08 -16.35
N ALA A 80 -4.63 29.78 -15.73
CA ALA A 80 -5.44 29.31 -14.61
C ALA A 80 -6.29 28.09 -14.99
N LEU A 81 -6.89 28.07 -16.18
CA LEU A 81 -7.65 26.92 -16.69
C LEU A 81 -6.77 25.67 -16.79
N LYS A 82 -5.52 25.82 -17.27
CA LYS A 82 -4.56 24.72 -17.36
C LYS A 82 -4.14 24.22 -15.99
N GLU A 83 -3.82 25.13 -15.06
CA GLU A 83 -3.44 24.75 -13.69
C GLU A 83 -4.59 24.04 -12.97
N LEU A 84 -5.81 24.58 -13.06
CA LEU A 84 -6.98 23.97 -12.43
C LEU A 84 -7.28 22.57 -13.01
N ALA A 85 -7.13 22.40 -14.33
CA ALA A 85 -7.25 21.08 -14.96
C ALA A 85 -6.17 20.10 -14.46
N PHE A 86 -4.92 20.56 -14.36
CA PHE A 86 -3.81 19.75 -13.84
C PHE A 86 -4.00 19.38 -12.37
N ALA A 87 -4.42 20.33 -11.53
CA ALA A 87 -4.72 20.11 -10.13
C ALA A 87 -5.85 19.08 -9.97
N ARG A 88 -6.95 19.21 -10.72
CA ARG A 88 -8.04 18.22 -10.71
C ARG A 88 -7.57 16.83 -11.15
N GLN A 89 -6.73 16.75 -12.17
CA GLN A 89 -6.16 15.48 -12.62
C GLN A 89 -5.26 14.86 -11.54
N ARG A 90 -4.43 15.66 -10.89
CA ARG A 90 -3.58 15.24 -9.77
C ARG A 90 -4.40 14.74 -8.59
N ASP A 91 -5.47 15.46 -8.23
CA ASP A 91 -6.34 15.10 -7.10
C ASP A 91 -7.13 13.81 -7.42
N ALA A 92 -7.64 13.68 -8.64
CA ALA A 92 -8.27 12.44 -9.11
C ALA A 92 -7.27 11.26 -9.14
N ALA A 93 -6.01 11.52 -9.49
CA ALA A 93 -4.96 10.51 -9.43
C ALA A 93 -4.56 10.18 -7.97
N ALA A 94 -4.67 11.12 -7.03
CA ALA A 94 -4.40 10.90 -5.62
C ALA A 94 -5.56 10.24 -4.87
N ALA A 95 -6.76 10.20 -5.46
CA ALA A 95 -7.94 9.60 -4.86
C ALA A 95 -7.67 8.15 -4.41
N PRO A 96 -8.11 7.78 -3.19
CA PRO A 96 -7.93 6.44 -2.68
C PRO A 96 -8.72 5.41 -3.51
N LEU A 97 -8.16 4.22 -3.60
CA LEU A 97 -8.79 3.07 -4.22
C LEU A 97 -9.74 2.41 -3.22
N VAL A 98 -10.91 1.98 -3.69
CA VAL A 98 -12.00 1.42 -2.88
C VAL A 98 -12.65 0.23 -3.58
N GLY A 99 -13.39 -0.56 -2.80
CA GLY A 99 -14.29 -1.61 -3.30
C GLY A 99 -13.60 -2.65 -4.18
N GLU A 100 -14.19 -2.92 -5.34
CA GLU A 100 -13.77 -3.99 -6.26
C GLU A 100 -12.31 -3.87 -6.73
N THR A 101 -11.74 -2.66 -6.75
CA THR A 101 -10.35 -2.48 -7.16
C THR A 101 -9.37 -3.08 -6.15
N ILE A 102 -9.67 -2.97 -4.86
CA ILE A 102 -8.78 -3.44 -3.79
C ILE A 102 -9.16 -4.82 -3.26
N ALA A 103 -10.38 -5.30 -3.53
CA ALA A 103 -10.87 -6.58 -3.04
C ALA A 103 -9.92 -7.76 -3.35
N PRO A 104 -9.43 -7.95 -4.60
CA PRO A 104 -8.57 -9.12 -4.91
C PRO A 104 -7.25 -9.15 -4.13
N VAL A 105 -6.63 -7.99 -3.91
CA VAL A 105 -5.38 -7.95 -3.12
C VAL A 105 -5.67 -8.18 -1.64
N GLN A 106 -6.78 -7.66 -1.13
CA GLN A 106 -7.18 -7.87 0.26
C GLN A 106 -7.60 -9.31 0.55
N ASP A 107 -8.36 -9.94 -0.35
CA ASP A 107 -8.69 -11.37 -0.29
C ASP A 107 -7.43 -12.23 -0.32
N GLY A 108 -6.50 -11.92 -1.23
CA GLY A 108 -5.23 -12.61 -1.33
C GLY A 108 -4.40 -12.49 -0.05
N LEU A 109 -4.32 -11.29 0.55
CA LEU A 109 -3.63 -11.10 1.82
C LEU A 109 -4.31 -11.85 2.96
N ARG A 110 -5.64 -11.85 3.04
CA ARG A 110 -6.38 -12.61 4.07
C ARG A 110 -6.11 -14.10 3.98
N SER A 111 -6.20 -14.69 2.78
CA SER A 111 -5.86 -16.11 2.59
C SER A 111 -4.40 -16.38 2.94
N MET A 112 -3.46 -15.50 2.60
CA MET A 112 -2.07 -15.66 3.02
C MET A 112 -1.89 -15.59 4.54
N ILE A 113 -2.62 -14.72 5.23
CA ILE A 113 -2.60 -14.63 6.70
C ILE A 113 -3.16 -15.91 7.33
N GLU A 114 -4.22 -16.48 6.77
CA GLU A 114 -4.84 -17.70 7.29
C GLU A 114 -3.99 -18.95 7.00
N ASP A 115 -3.55 -19.12 5.75
CA ASP A 115 -2.97 -20.38 5.27
C ASP A 115 -1.45 -20.44 5.36
N ALA A 116 -0.78 -19.28 5.35
CA ALA A 116 0.67 -19.18 5.15
C ALA A 116 1.27 -17.94 5.80
N GLU A 117 0.82 -17.61 7.01
CA GLU A 117 1.19 -16.39 7.73
C GLU A 117 2.71 -16.23 7.89
N TRP A 118 3.44 -17.35 8.00
CA TRP A 118 4.90 -17.41 8.04
C TRP A 118 5.58 -16.77 6.81
N ALA A 119 4.93 -16.80 5.63
CA ALA A 119 5.48 -16.28 4.40
C ALA A 119 5.48 -14.74 4.35
N LEU A 120 4.72 -14.08 5.25
CA LEU A 120 4.65 -12.62 5.35
C LEU A 120 5.82 -12.06 6.19
N GLY A 121 6.49 -12.89 7.00
CA GLY A 121 7.67 -12.51 7.77
C GLY A 121 7.46 -11.25 8.61
N THR A 122 8.35 -10.27 8.49
CA THR A 122 8.26 -8.97 9.21
C THR A 122 7.18 -8.04 8.67
N ARG A 123 6.54 -8.39 7.55
CA ARG A 123 5.50 -7.56 6.92
C ARG A 123 4.08 -7.96 7.31
N LEU A 124 3.93 -8.93 8.21
CA LEU A 124 2.63 -9.43 8.67
C LEU A 124 1.70 -8.31 9.16
N ASP A 125 2.14 -7.50 10.12
CA ASP A 125 1.31 -6.45 10.71
C ASP A 125 0.84 -5.44 9.65
N LEU A 126 1.67 -5.19 8.63
CA LEU A 126 1.32 -4.34 7.51
C LEU A 126 0.35 -5.02 6.54
N ALA A 127 0.53 -6.32 6.30
CA ALA A 127 -0.38 -7.15 5.50
C ALA A 127 -1.78 -7.19 6.13
N GLU A 128 -1.89 -7.43 7.45
CA GLU A 128 -3.15 -7.39 8.20
C GLU A 128 -3.84 -6.04 8.07
N ARG A 129 -3.09 -4.95 8.28
CA ARG A 129 -3.63 -3.60 8.09
C ARG A 129 -4.17 -3.37 6.70
N PHE A 130 -3.47 -3.81 5.64
CA PHE A 130 -3.94 -3.64 4.27
C PHE A 130 -5.12 -4.56 3.94
N ALA A 131 -5.12 -5.79 4.46
CA ALA A 131 -6.19 -6.76 4.28
C ALA A 131 -7.53 -6.29 4.84
N HIS A 132 -7.53 -5.43 5.86
CA HIS A 132 -8.74 -4.94 6.54
C HIS A 132 -9.03 -3.44 6.33
N ALA A 133 -8.19 -2.73 5.56
CA ALA A 133 -8.40 -1.31 5.32
C ALA A 133 -9.68 -1.06 4.49
N PRO A 134 -10.52 -0.08 4.85
CA PRO A 134 -11.71 0.26 4.05
C PRO A 134 -11.35 0.87 2.67
N PHE A 135 -10.17 1.46 2.56
CA PHE A 135 -9.62 2.03 1.34
C PHE A 135 -8.09 1.97 1.38
N LEU A 136 -7.45 2.02 0.21
CA LEU A 136 -5.99 2.10 0.09
C LEU A 136 -5.62 3.28 -0.80
N SER A 137 -4.66 4.11 -0.37
CA SER A 137 -3.99 5.00 -1.32
C SER A 137 -3.32 4.17 -2.42
N ARG A 138 -3.08 4.75 -3.60
CA ARG A 138 -2.41 4.04 -4.70
C ARG A 138 -1.05 3.45 -4.30
N ARG A 139 -0.28 4.19 -3.50
CA ARG A 139 1.01 3.71 -2.98
C ARG A 139 0.84 2.51 -2.05
N GLN A 140 -0.14 2.54 -1.16
CA GLN A 140 -0.45 1.41 -0.27
C GLN A 140 -0.94 0.20 -1.06
N PHE A 141 -1.74 0.41 -2.11
CA PHE A 141 -2.19 -0.68 -2.99
C PHE A 141 -1.02 -1.36 -3.70
N VAL A 142 -0.08 -0.59 -4.28
CA VAL A 142 1.14 -1.16 -4.89
C VAL A 142 1.93 -1.96 -3.85
N TRP A 143 2.12 -1.42 -2.64
CA TRP A 143 2.79 -2.15 -1.57
C TRP A 143 2.06 -3.42 -1.13
N ALA A 144 0.73 -3.40 -1.07
CA ALA A 144 -0.09 -4.57 -0.76
C ALA A 144 0.11 -5.66 -1.84
N CYS A 145 0.13 -5.28 -3.12
CA CYS A 145 0.44 -6.19 -4.22
C CYS A 145 1.85 -6.78 -4.11
N ASP A 146 2.85 -5.94 -3.79
CA ASP A 146 4.24 -6.39 -3.63
C ASP A 146 4.38 -7.38 -2.45
N ILE A 147 3.72 -7.11 -1.32
CA ILE A 147 3.69 -8.01 -0.15
C ILE A 147 3.06 -9.34 -0.53
N LEU A 148 1.88 -9.31 -1.17
CA LEU A 148 1.17 -10.51 -1.58
C LEU A 148 1.99 -11.34 -2.58
N SER A 149 2.59 -10.69 -3.57
CA SER A 149 3.45 -11.33 -4.57
C SER A 149 4.67 -11.99 -3.92
N ALA A 150 5.38 -11.27 -3.05
CA ALA A 150 6.55 -11.80 -2.34
C ALA A 150 6.19 -13.01 -1.45
N ALA A 151 5.05 -12.95 -0.75
CA ALA A 151 4.60 -14.04 0.11
C ALA A 151 4.23 -15.29 -0.71
N ARG A 152 3.56 -15.11 -1.87
CA ARG A 152 3.29 -16.22 -2.81
C ARG A 152 4.58 -16.84 -3.33
N SER A 153 5.54 -16.04 -3.77
CA SER A 153 6.84 -16.54 -4.22
C SER A 153 7.61 -17.26 -3.12
N ALA A 154 7.49 -16.84 -1.85
CA ALA A 154 8.09 -17.55 -0.73
C ALA A 154 7.45 -18.95 -0.52
N VAL A 155 6.12 -19.05 -0.61
CA VAL A 155 5.41 -20.35 -0.58
C VAL A 155 5.86 -21.24 -1.74
N GLU A 156 5.83 -20.71 -2.97
CA GLU A 156 6.24 -21.44 -4.18
C GLU A 156 7.69 -21.94 -4.08
N SER A 157 8.60 -21.11 -3.56
CA SER A 157 10.00 -21.49 -3.36
C SER A 157 10.17 -22.62 -2.36
N VAL A 158 9.44 -22.57 -1.23
CA VAL A 158 9.46 -23.64 -0.24
C VAL A 158 8.85 -24.92 -0.81
N ASP A 159 7.72 -24.83 -1.51
CA ASP A 159 7.07 -25.98 -2.15
C ASP A 159 7.97 -26.62 -3.19
N ALA A 160 8.62 -25.81 -4.03
CA ALA A 160 9.59 -26.29 -5.01
C ALA A 160 10.75 -27.05 -4.34
N ARG A 161 11.28 -26.53 -3.22
CA ARG A 161 12.32 -27.22 -2.44
C ARG A 161 11.81 -28.53 -1.82
N LEU A 162 10.60 -28.54 -1.28
CA LEU A 162 10.01 -29.75 -0.68
C LEU A 162 9.68 -30.83 -1.72
N ALA A 163 9.59 -30.45 -3.00
CA ALA A 163 9.40 -31.36 -4.12
C ALA A 163 10.71 -31.99 -4.64
N THR A 164 11.90 -31.52 -4.21
CA THR A 164 13.17 -32.15 -4.59
C THR A 164 13.45 -33.38 -3.74
N GLU A 165 14.30 -34.28 -4.25
CA GLU A 165 14.77 -35.42 -3.46
C GLU A 165 15.53 -34.96 -2.20
N ALA A 166 15.21 -35.59 -1.06
CA ALA A 166 15.94 -35.44 0.18
C ALA A 166 17.05 -36.52 0.27
N GLY A 167 17.85 -36.50 1.34
CA GLY A 167 18.88 -37.52 1.55
C GLY A 167 18.31 -38.94 1.63
N THR A 168 19.01 -39.92 1.05
CA THR A 168 18.58 -41.32 0.91
C THR A 168 18.07 -41.95 2.21
N ALA A 169 18.79 -41.75 3.32
CA ALA A 169 18.39 -42.29 4.63
C ALA A 169 17.05 -41.70 5.14
N ALA A 170 16.75 -40.43 4.82
CA ALA A 170 15.48 -39.81 5.19
C ALA A 170 14.33 -40.31 4.31
N LEU A 171 14.60 -40.57 3.02
CA LEU A 171 13.63 -41.15 2.10
C LEU A 171 13.21 -42.56 2.53
N GLU A 172 14.17 -43.42 2.90
CA GLU A 172 13.90 -44.77 3.40
C GLU A 172 12.94 -44.77 4.59
N ARG A 173 13.17 -43.87 5.57
CA ARG A 173 12.27 -43.72 6.73
C ARG A 173 10.89 -43.21 6.32
N ALA A 174 10.84 -42.28 5.36
CA ALA A 174 9.59 -41.68 4.89
C ALA A 174 8.67 -42.67 4.15
N TYR A 175 9.15 -43.84 3.70
CA TYR A 175 8.27 -44.87 3.14
C TYR A 175 7.32 -45.48 4.18
N VAL A 176 7.70 -45.47 5.47
CA VAL A 176 6.86 -45.97 6.56
C VAL A 176 5.73 -44.97 6.88
N ALA A 177 4.48 -45.40 6.71
CA ALA A 177 3.32 -44.51 6.85
C ALA A 177 3.17 -43.90 8.25
N ASP A 178 3.43 -44.69 9.30
CA ASP A 178 3.38 -44.22 10.68
C ASP A 178 4.44 -43.15 10.96
N VAL A 179 5.66 -43.32 10.40
CA VAL A 179 6.73 -42.32 10.51
C VAL A 179 6.31 -41.00 9.85
N ARG A 180 5.65 -41.04 8.68
CA ARG A 180 5.14 -39.81 8.05
C ARG A 180 4.09 -39.10 8.90
N ARG A 181 3.18 -39.87 9.51
CA ARG A 181 2.15 -39.33 10.41
C ARG A 181 2.78 -38.68 11.64
N ASP A 182 3.75 -39.35 12.26
CA ASP A 182 4.44 -38.82 13.44
C ASP A 182 5.33 -37.62 13.10
N LEU A 183 6.01 -37.61 11.94
CA LEU A 183 6.75 -36.43 11.47
C LEU A 183 5.82 -35.23 11.24
N HIS A 184 4.63 -35.46 10.67
CA HIS A 184 3.65 -34.40 10.51
C HIS A 184 3.18 -33.84 11.86
N ALA A 185 2.92 -34.73 12.83
CA ALA A 185 2.60 -34.31 14.20
C ALA A 185 3.75 -33.50 14.83
N ALA A 186 5.01 -33.90 14.59
CA ALA A 186 6.17 -33.18 15.10
C ALA A 186 6.31 -31.80 14.47
N CYS A 187 6.06 -31.67 13.17
CA CYS A 187 6.03 -30.35 12.51
C CYS A 187 4.96 -29.44 13.14
N ARG A 188 3.76 -29.96 13.42
CA ARG A 188 2.69 -29.19 14.06
C ARG A 188 3.03 -28.78 15.48
N GLU A 189 3.64 -29.67 16.26
CA GLU A 189 4.06 -29.38 17.63
C GLU A 189 5.14 -28.28 17.65
N LEU A 190 6.18 -28.40 16.81
CA LEU A 190 7.23 -27.37 16.71
C LEU A 190 6.71 -26.03 16.17
N SER A 191 5.81 -26.05 15.18
CA SER A 191 5.17 -24.82 14.68
C SER A 191 4.28 -24.15 15.73
N ALA A 192 3.64 -24.91 16.61
CA ALA A 192 2.86 -24.34 17.71
C ALA A 192 3.74 -23.68 18.79
N LEU A 193 4.98 -24.16 18.95
CA LEU A 193 5.98 -23.52 19.83
C LEU A 193 6.61 -22.27 19.20
N ASP A 194 6.73 -22.22 17.86
CA ASP A 194 7.32 -21.12 17.10
C ASP A 194 6.33 -19.96 16.87
N THR A 195 5.78 -19.40 17.95
CA THR A 195 4.76 -18.34 17.88
C THR A 195 5.30 -17.02 17.35
N ASP A 196 6.58 -16.74 17.60
CA ASP A 196 7.27 -15.55 17.12
C ASP A 196 7.91 -15.76 15.74
N ARG A 197 7.94 -17.00 15.23
CA ARG A 197 8.44 -17.37 13.90
C ARG A 197 9.89 -17.00 13.70
N CYS A 198 10.70 -17.32 14.70
CA CYS A 198 12.12 -17.00 14.75
C CYS A 198 12.43 -15.50 14.60
N ARG A 199 11.49 -14.60 14.97
CA ARG A 199 11.79 -13.17 15.09
C ARG A 199 12.71 -12.91 16.27
N GLU A 200 12.64 -13.76 17.30
CA GLU A 200 13.46 -13.72 18.50
C GLU A 200 14.31 -14.99 18.65
N ALA A 201 15.48 -14.87 19.27
CA ALA A 201 16.35 -16.00 19.57
C ALA A 201 15.97 -16.68 20.90
N ASN A 202 14.72 -17.11 21.02
CA ASN A 202 14.17 -17.71 22.26
C ASN A 202 14.48 -19.21 22.41
N GLY A 203 14.98 -19.86 21.35
CA GLY A 203 15.33 -21.29 21.34
C GLY A 203 14.12 -22.24 21.30
N MET A 204 12.92 -21.71 21.07
CA MET A 204 11.66 -22.45 21.03
C MET A 204 11.15 -22.60 19.60
N GLY A 205 10.59 -23.77 19.29
CA GLY A 205 10.09 -24.12 17.98
C GLY A 205 11.21 -24.31 16.94
N TRP A 206 11.05 -23.69 15.79
CA TRP A 206 11.97 -23.81 14.66
C TRP A 206 13.20 -22.92 14.80
N GLY A 207 14.26 -23.25 14.06
CA GLY A 207 15.34 -22.29 13.77
C GLY A 207 15.04 -21.52 12.49
N ALA A 208 15.73 -20.39 12.28
CA ALA A 208 15.49 -19.51 11.13
C ALA A 208 15.48 -20.23 9.76
N VAL A 209 16.36 -21.22 9.56
CA VAL A 209 16.44 -22.00 8.30
C VAL A 209 15.27 -22.99 8.15
N ALA A 210 14.71 -23.45 9.28
CA ALA A 210 13.68 -24.48 9.34
C ALA A 210 12.26 -23.92 9.50
N SER A 211 12.09 -22.66 9.91
CA SER A 211 10.76 -22.09 10.21
C SER A 211 9.83 -22.10 9.00
N ALA A 212 10.25 -21.53 7.87
CA ALA A 212 9.45 -21.51 6.64
C ALA A 212 9.00 -22.90 6.15
N PRO A 213 9.89 -23.88 5.89
CA PRO A 213 9.45 -25.22 5.50
C PRO A 213 8.71 -25.96 6.62
N GLY A 214 9.06 -25.72 7.88
CA GLY A 214 8.42 -26.34 9.03
C GLY A 214 6.94 -25.96 9.15
N HIS A 215 6.64 -24.65 9.10
CA HIS A 215 5.27 -24.14 9.07
C HIS A 215 4.52 -24.58 7.82
N ARG A 216 5.19 -24.57 6.65
CA ARG A 216 4.57 -25.08 5.41
C ARG A 216 4.14 -26.53 5.54
N LEU A 217 4.99 -27.40 6.08
CA LEU A 217 4.69 -28.81 6.31
C LEU A 217 3.62 -29.02 7.39
N ALA A 218 3.64 -28.22 8.47
CA ALA A 218 2.66 -28.30 9.55
C ALA A 218 1.22 -27.98 9.10
N GLY A 219 1.08 -27.02 8.18
CA GLY A 219 -0.21 -26.61 7.60
C GLY A 219 -0.79 -27.59 6.58
N MET A 220 -0.05 -28.63 6.17
CA MET A 220 -0.56 -29.61 5.22
C MET A 220 -1.59 -30.55 5.85
N LYS A 221 -2.42 -31.18 5.01
CA LYS A 221 -3.35 -32.23 5.47
C LYS A 221 -2.61 -33.52 5.81
N SER A 222 -1.59 -33.86 5.01
CA SER A 222 -0.75 -35.05 5.15
C SER A 222 0.53 -34.86 4.37
N LEU A 223 1.61 -35.53 4.78
CA LEU A 223 2.89 -35.48 4.09
C LEU A 223 3.03 -36.58 3.04
N THR A 224 3.51 -36.21 1.85
CA THR A 224 4.06 -37.15 0.87
C THR A 224 5.38 -37.75 1.35
N ILE A 225 5.92 -38.74 0.63
CA ILE A 225 7.22 -39.36 0.97
C ILE A 225 8.35 -38.31 0.91
N LEU A 226 8.40 -37.49 -0.15
CA LEU A 226 9.42 -36.44 -0.30
C LEU A 226 9.31 -35.41 0.82
N GLN A 227 8.10 -34.93 1.11
CA GLN A 227 7.85 -33.96 2.18
C GLN A 227 8.23 -34.52 3.56
N ALA A 228 7.90 -35.78 3.84
CA ALA A 228 8.27 -36.42 5.10
C ALA A 228 9.79 -36.62 5.20
N ALA A 229 10.50 -36.90 4.10
CA ALA A 229 11.95 -36.99 4.12
C ALA A 229 12.61 -35.64 4.42
N HIS A 230 12.09 -34.53 3.89
CA HIS A 230 12.51 -33.19 4.30
C HIS A 230 12.15 -32.91 5.77
N ALA A 231 10.94 -33.24 6.20
CA ALA A 231 10.49 -33.08 7.57
C ALA A 231 11.43 -33.78 8.56
N TRP A 232 11.91 -34.99 8.24
CA TRP A 232 12.87 -35.72 9.07
C TRP A 232 14.14 -34.89 9.36
N GLY A 233 14.75 -34.33 8.31
CA GLY A 233 15.95 -33.51 8.45
C GLY A 233 15.73 -32.21 9.22
N LEU A 234 14.52 -31.63 9.10
CA LEU A 234 14.13 -30.44 9.83
C LEU A 234 13.82 -30.72 11.30
N VAL A 235 13.12 -31.81 11.61
CA VAL A 235 12.67 -32.13 12.98
C VAL A 235 13.83 -32.62 13.84
N HIS A 236 14.76 -33.40 13.29
CA HIS A 236 15.81 -34.06 14.09
C HIS A 236 16.68 -33.09 14.93
N PRO A 237 17.11 -31.91 14.43
CA PRO A 237 17.79 -30.89 15.25
C PRO A 237 16.95 -30.38 16.43
N HIS A 238 15.62 -30.34 16.30
CA HIS A 238 14.68 -29.81 17.29
C HIS A 238 14.04 -30.90 18.17
N ARG A 239 14.44 -32.17 18.00
CA ARG A 239 13.79 -33.34 18.63
C ARG A 239 13.60 -33.26 20.15
N ARG A 240 14.47 -32.54 20.87
CA ARG A 240 14.39 -32.37 22.34
C ARG A 240 13.22 -31.51 22.80
N GLN A 241 12.61 -30.75 21.90
CA GLN A 241 11.44 -29.93 22.20
C GLN A 241 10.12 -30.69 22.02
N LEU A 242 10.17 -31.89 21.41
CA LEU A 242 8.99 -32.70 21.18
C LEU A 242 8.52 -33.41 22.45
N SER A 243 7.22 -33.64 22.54
CA SER A 243 6.60 -34.50 23.52
C SER A 243 7.24 -35.88 23.55
N GLU A 244 7.40 -36.43 24.75
CA GLU A 244 8.18 -37.64 24.97
C GLU A 244 7.71 -38.82 24.12
N GLY A 245 6.40 -39.05 24.07
CA GLY A 245 5.83 -40.14 23.29
C GLY A 245 6.10 -39.98 21.78
N LEU A 246 6.10 -38.76 21.25
CA LEU A 246 6.37 -38.51 19.84
C LEU A 246 7.86 -38.66 19.52
N ARG A 247 8.71 -38.14 20.41
CA ARG A 247 10.17 -38.29 20.34
C ARG A 247 10.59 -39.77 20.33
N GLN A 248 10.02 -40.58 21.24
CA GLN A 248 10.28 -42.01 21.30
C GLN A 248 9.82 -42.76 20.04
N ARG A 249 8.65 -42.44 19.47
CA ARG A 249 8.18 -43.09 18.24
C ARG A 249 9.04 -42.77 17.02
N LEU A 250 9.58 -41.55 16.95
CA LEU A 250 10.41 -41.11 15.82
C LEU A 250 11.88 -41.53 15.93
N PHE A 251 12.47 -41.44 17.13
CA PHE A 251 13.91 -41.58 17.34
C PHE A 251 14.30 -42.77 18.25
N GLY A 252 13.33 -43.42 18.88
CA GLY A 252 13.56 -44.51 19.84
C GLY A 252 13.97 -44.03 21.23
N ALA A 253 14.05 -44.96 22.18
CA ALA A 253 14.28 -44.65 23.60
C ALA A 253 15.72 -44.23 23.95
N ALA A 254 16.71 -44.57 23.12
CA ALA A 254 18.11 -44.21 23.37
C ALA A 254 18.47 -42.78 22.90
N GLU A 255 17.67 -42.20 21.99
CA GLU A 255 17.82 -40.84 21.45
C GLU A 255 16.71 -39.89 21.94
N ALA A 256 15.76 -40.43 22.71
CA ALA A 256 14.83 -39.69 23.55
C ALA A 256 15.52 -39.25 24.86
#